data_AF-A0A2H6GX05-F1
#
_entry.id   AF-A0A2H6GX05-F1
#
_cell.length_a   1.000
_cell.length_b   1.000
_cell.length_c   1.000
_cell.angle_alpha   90.00
_cell.angle_beta   90.00
_cell.angle_gamma   90.00
#
_symmetry.space_group_name_H-M   'P 1'
#
loop_
_entity.id
_entity.type
_entity.pdbx_description
1 polymer ?
#
loop_
_entity_poly.entity_id
_entity_poly.type
_entity_poly.pdbx_seq_one_letter_code
_entity_poly.pdbx_strand_id
1 'polypeptide(L)'
;MRDNSEKADDLKKKGLNFHDLVSGIRQVHGHLSAQAGKAVNISLTLRNWVIGWYIAEFEFRGADRAEYGEKLLTELAGELTKVEVSNCNRRQLYRYLQFYRTYPQIVGTLSPQLASDPEDLGKKWFAFSKMDIGSVEMLAKLEGLYG
;
A
#
# COMPACT_ATOMS: atom_id res chain seq x y z
N MET A 1 -24.09 49.47 37.47
CA MET A 1 -24.42 48.05 37.18
C MET A 1 -24.14 47.85 35.70
N ARG A 2 -22.98 47.28 35.35
CA ARG A 2 -22.62 47.03 33.94
C ARG A 2 -23.34 45.76 33.49
N ASP A 3 -23.95 45.87 32.33
CA ASP A 3 -24.90 44.92 31.78
C ASP A 3 -24.22 43.57 31.47
N ASN A 4 -24.60 42.52 32.21
CA ASN A 4 -24.17 41.15 31.95
C ASN A 4 -24.77 40.59 30.63
N SER A 5 -25.68 41.34 29.97
CA SER A 5 -26.27 40.95 28.68
C SER A 5 -25.29 41.12 27.50
N GLU A 6 -24.41 42.13 27.51
CA GLU A 6 -23.42 42.36 26.44
C GLU A 6 -22.34 41.26 26.40
N LYS A 7 -21.88 40.81 27.58
CA LYS A 7 -20.84 39.77 27.69
C LYS A 7 -21.34 38.38 27.28
N ALA A 8 -22.65 38.14 27.35
CA ALA A 8 -23.29 36.90 26.93
C ALA A 8 -23.50 36.85 25.40
N ASP A 9 -23.63 38.01 24.75
CA ASP A 9 -23.77 38.13 23.30
C ASP A 9 -22.40 37.96 22.58
N ASP A 10 -21.32 38.43 23.20
CA ASP A 10 -19.93 38.20 22.73
C ASP A 10 -19.51 36.72 22.77
N LEU A 11 -20.04 35.92 23.70
CA LEU A 11 -19.78 34.47 23.76
C LEU A 11 -20.61 33.66 22.75
N LYS A 12 -21.76 34.18 22.29
CA LYS A 12 -22.63 33.49 21.32
C LYS A 12 -22.23 33.72 19.86
N LYS A 13 -21.31 34.66 19.59
CA LYS A 13 -20.93 35.09 18.24
C LYS A 13 -19.56 34.62 17.75
N LYS A 14 -19.05 33.49 18.25
CA LYS A 14 -17.98 32.74 17.57
C LYS A 14 -18.58 31.66 16.66
N GLY A 15 -19.49 32.09 15.78
CA GLY A 15 -19.92 31.26 14.66
C GLY A 15 -18.73 31.03 13.73
N LEU A 16 -18.64 29.83 13.16
CA LEU A 16 -17.60 29.44 12.21
C LEU A 16 -17.59 30.47 11.07
N ASN A 17 -16.56 31.33 11.05
CA ASN A 17 -16.50 32.40 10.06
C ASN A 17 -15.89 31.87 8.75
N PHE A 18 -16.00 32.64 7.68
CA PHE A 18 -15.49 32.22 6.37
C PHE A 18 -13.99 31.91 6.39
N HIS A 19 -13.19 32.65 7.16
CA HIS A 19 -11.76 32.38 7.30
C HIS A 19 -11.50 31.05 8.03
N ASP A 20 -12.27 30.73 9.07
CA ASP A 20 -12.20 29.45 9.78
C ASP A 20 -12.58 28.28 8.85
N LEU A 21 -13.60 28.46 7.99
CA LEU A 21 -13.99 27.49 6.98
C LEU A 21 -12.86 27.24 5.96
N VAL A 22 -12.29 28.31 5.40
CA VAL A 22 -11.18 28.22 4.43
C VAL A 22 -9.97 27.54 5.08
N SER A 23 -9.63 27.93 6.32
CA SER A 23 -8.53 27.32 7.07
C SER A 23 -8.77 25.82 7.31
N GLY A 24 -9.97 25.45 7.74
CA GLY A 24 -10.35 24.06 7.96
C GLY A 24 -10.24 23.21 6.70
N ILE A 25 -10.77 23.69 5.57
CA ILE A 25 -10.68 22.98 4.28
C ILE A 25 -9.22 22.82 3.85
N ARG A 26 -8.39 23.86 3.98
CA ARG A 26 -6.96 23.78 3.63
C ARG A 26 -6.22 22.75 4.49
N GLN A 27 -6.51 22.70 5.79
CA GLN A 27 -5.90 21.71 6.70
C GLN A 27 -6.31 20.28 6.34
N VAL A 28 -7.61 20.03 6.11
CA VAL A 28 -8.11 18.71 5.70
C VAL A 28 -7.49 18.28 4.37
N HIS A 29 -7.46 19.17 3.37
CA HIS A 29 -6.84 18.88 2.08
C HIS A 29 -5.35 18.54 2.21
N GLY A 30 -4.59 19.33 2.97
CA GLY A 30 -3.17 19.09 3.19
C GLY A 30 -2.92 17.75 3.91
N HIS A 31 -3.71 17.45 4.94
CA HIS A 31 -3.59 16.21 5.71
C HIS A 31 -3.89 14.98 4.86
N LEU A 32 -5.03 14.97 4.15
CA LEU A 32 -5.44 13.84 3.32
C LEU A 32 -4.52 13.64 2.11
N SER A 33 -4.03 14.72 1.50
CA SER A 33 -3.06 14.61 0.39
C SER A 33 -1.73 14.02 0.85
N ALA A 34 -1.23 14.45 2.02
CA ALA A 34 -0.03 13.87 2.61
C ALA A 34 -0.22 12.40 2.98
N GLN A 35 -1.38 12.05 3.55
CA GLN A 35 -1.73 10.67 3.88
C GLN A 35 -1.84 9.79 2.63
N ALA A 36 -2.47 10.26 1.57
CA ALA A 36 -2.57 9.55 0.29
C ALA A 36 -1.18 9.30 -0.31
N GLY A 37 -0.31 10.32 -0.33
CA GLY A 37 1.08 10.18 -0.78
C GLY A 37 1.86 9.15 0.03
N LYS A 38 1.71 9.14 1.37
CA LYS A 38 2.32 8.14 2.24
C LYS A 38 1.82 6.73 1.93
N ALA A 39 0.50 6.56 1.76
CA ALA A 39 -0.11 5.27 1.44
C ALA A 39 0.41 4.73 0.10
N VAL A 40 0.48 5.57 -0.94
CA VAL A 40 1.04 5.20 -2.25
C VAL A 40 2.49 4.76 -2.12
N ASN A 41 3.32 5.52 -1.40
CA ASN A 41 4.74 5.18 -1.22
C ASN A 41 4.94 3.85 -0.48
N ILE A 42 4.13 3.59 0.56
CA ILE A 42 4.15 2.33 1.29
C ILE A 42 3.75 1.17 0.36
N SER A 43 2.63 1.31 -0.34
CA SER A 43 2.15 0.28 -1.27
C SER A 43 3.14 -0.04 -2.38
N LEU A 44 3.78 0.99 -2.96
CA LEU A 44 4.83 0.79 -3.97
C LEU A 44 6.06 0.10 -3.41
N THR A 45 6.50 0.47 -2.20
CA THR A 45 7.64 -0.16 -1.53
C THR A 45 7.37 -1.64 -1.28
N LEU A 46 6.20 -1.97 -0.72
CA LEU A 46 5.78 -3.34 -0.46
C LEU A 46 5.66 -4.14 -1.75
N ARG A 47 4.96 -3.61 -2.77
CA ARG A 47 4.83 -4.26 -4.08
C ARG A 47 6.20 -4.62 -4.65
N ASN A 48 7.12 -3.67 -4.65
CA ASN A 48 8.46 -3.86 -5.21
C ASN A 48 9.25 -4.91 -4.42
N TRP A 49 9.14 -4.91 -3.09
CA TRP A 49 9.77 -5.93 -2.25
C TRP A 49 9.19 -7.33 -2.50
N VAL A 50 7.86 -7.44 -2.53
CA VAL A 50 7.15 -8.72 -2.75
C VAL A 50 7.46 -9.30 -4.12
N ILE A 51 7.54 -8.48 -5.17
CA ILE A 51 7.98 -8.95 -6.49
C ILE A 51 9.41 -9.53 -6.42
N GLY A 52 10.31 -8.88 -5.68
CA GLY A 52 11.67 -9.40 -5.44
C GLY A 52 11.67 -10.75 -4.72
N TRP A 53 10.79 -10.91 -3.73
CA TRP A 53 10.59 -12.18 -3.03
C TRP A 53 10.10 -13.28 -3.98
N TYR A 54 9.08 -13.02 -4.81
CA TYR A 54 8.58 -13.98 -5.80
C TYR A 54 9.66 -14.45 -6.77
N ILE A 55 10.54 -13.54 -7.22
CA ILE A 55 11.66 -13.90 -8.10
C ILE A 55 12.65 -14.82 -7.37
N ALA A 56 13.07 -14.46 -6.16
CA ALA A 56 14.01 -15.26 -5.38
C ALA A 56 13.45 -16.65 -5.04
N GLU A 57 12.16 -16.71 -4.75
CA GLU A 57 11.41 -17.93 -4.49
C GLU A 57 11.39 -18.86 -5.70
N PHE A 58 11.12 -18.31 -6.88
CA PHE A 58 11.16 -19.04 -8.14
C PHE A 58 12.58 -19.56 -8.44
N GLU A 59 13.61 -18.74 -8.22
CA GLU A 59 15.01 -19.19 -8.37
C GLU A 59 15.35 -20.34 -7.40
N PHE A 60 14.79 -20.34 -6.19
CA PHE A 60 15.08 -21.35 -5.17
C PHE A 60 14.32 -22.67 -5.36
N ARG A 61 13.05 -22.64 -5.78
CA ARG A 61 12.21 -23.84 -5.86
C ARG A 61 11.21 -23.87 -7.02
N GLY A 62 11.39 -23.03 -8.03
CA GLY A 62 10.61 -23.09 -9.27
C GLY A 62 10.77 -24.45 -9.96
N ALA A 63 9.65 -25.02 -10.42
CA ALA A 63 9.61 -26.34 -11.04
C ALA A 63 10.38 -26.40 -12.38
N ASP A 64 10.34 -25.30 -13.12
CA ASP A 64 10.90 -25.09 -14.46
C ASP A 64 12.04 -24.05 -14.45
N ARG A 65 12.55 -23.66 -13.28
CA ARG A 65 13.60 -22.63 -13.15
C ARG A 65 14.86 -22.88 -14.01
N ALA A 66 15.18 -24.15 -14.27
CA ALA A 66 16.33 -24.57 -15.07
C ALA A 66 16.17 -24.21 -16.56
N GLU A 67 14.94 -24.05 -17.04
CA GLU A 67 14.63 -23.63 -18.41
C GLU A 67 14.99 -22.17 -18.65
N TYR A 68 14.78 -21.32 -17.64
CA TYR A 68 14.99 -19.88 -17.76
C TYR A 68 16.43 -19.46 -17.48
N GLY A 69 17.06 -20.00 -16.43
CA GLY A 69 18.43 -19.68 -16.02
C GLY A 69 18.73 -18.16 -16.02
N GLU A 70 19.81 -17.76 -16.69
CA GLU A 70 20.24 -16.36 -16.82
C GLU A 70 19.24 -15.45 -17.57
N LYS A 71 18.28 -16.03 -18.29
CA LYS A 71 17.27 -15.28 -19.04
C LYS A 71 16.02 -14.97 -18.23
N LEU A 72 15.88 -15.50 -17.01
CA LEU A 72 14.68 -15.37 -16.17
C LEU A 72 14.11 -13.94 -16.15
N LEU A 73 14.93 -12.95 -15.77
CA LEU A 73 14.47 -11.57 -15.66
C LEU A 73 14.10 -10.93 -17.01
N THR A 74 14.62 -11.44 -18.12
CA THR A 74 14.31 -10.95 -19.47
C THR A 74 12.96 -11.50 -19.91
N GLU A 75 12.76 -12.81 -19.79
CA GLU A 75 11.48 -13.46 -20.11
C GLU A 75 10.35 -12.95 -19.22
N LEU A 76 10.60 -12.87 -17.90
CA LEU A 76 9.64 -12.33 -16.94
C LEU A 76 9.23 -10.89 -17.26
N ALA A 77 10.17 -10.04 -17.69
CA ALA A 77 9.84 -8.68 -18.12
C ALA A 77 8.94 -8.66 -19.36
N GLY A 78 9.18 -9.58 -20.31
CA GLY A 78 8.34 -9.76 -21.48
C GLY A 78 6.92 -10.15 -21.11
N GLU A 79 6.77 -11.17 -20.26
CA GLU A 79 5.45 -11.64 -19.80
C GLU A 79 4.70 -10.58 -18.99
N LEU A 80 5.37 -9.93 -18.03
CA LEU A 80 4.76 -8.87 -17.22
C LEU A 80 4.31 -7.67 -18.05
N THR A 81 5.01 -7.38 -19.16
CA THR A 81 4.58 -6.34 -20.10
C THR A 81 3.29 -6.72 -20.82
N LYS A 82 3.12 -7.99 -21.22
CA LYS A 82 1.90 -8.48 -21.89
C LYS A 82 0.67 -8.40 -21.01
N VAL A 83 0.83 -8.60 -19.70
CA VAL A 83 -0.25 -8.48 -18.70
C VAL A 83 -0.32 -7.09 -18.05
N GLU A 84 0.26 -6.07 -18.70
CA GLU A 84 0.19 -4.66 -18.32
C GLU A 84 0.66 -4.33 -16.90
N VAL A 85 1.58 -5.14 -16.36
CA VAL A 85 2.18 -4.88 -15.06
C VAL A 85 3.25 -3.79 -15.23
N SER A 86 2.92 -2.59 -14.78
CA SER A 86 3.78 -1.41 -14.92
C SER A 86 5.11 -1.53 -14.16
N ASN A 87 6.12 -0.81 -14.67
CA ASN A 87 7.45 -0.67 -14.07
C ASN A 87 8.17 -2.02 -13.77
N CYS A 88 8.00 -3.00 -14.67
CA CYS A 88 8.55 -4.36 -14.54
C CYS A 88 9.50 -4.74 -15.69
N ASN A 89 10.29 -3.79 -16.19
CA ASN A 89 11.39 -4.13 -17.10
C ASN A 89 12.50 -4.90 -16.38
N ARG A 90 13.37 -5.58 -17.13
CA ARG A 90 14.48 -6.40 -16.59
C ARG A 90 15.31 -5.68 -15.51
N ARG A 91 15.66 -4.41 -15.72
CA ARG A 91 16.47 -3.63 -14.78
C ARG A 91 15.72 -3.38 -13.47
N GLN A 92 14.42 -3.12 -13.53
CA GLN A 92 13.60 -2.94 -12.33
C GLN A 92 13.40 -4.25 -11.58
N LEU A 93 13.13 -5.36 -12.28
CA LEU A 93 13.01 -6.67 -11.66
C LEU A 93 14.30 -7.07 -10.92
N TYR A 94 15.46 -6.76 -11.50
CA TYR A 94 16.75 -6.95 -10.82
C TYR A 94 16.84 -6.12 -9.53
N ARG A 95 16.41 -4.85 -9.56
CA ARG A 95 16.39 -3.99 -8.37
C ARG A 95 15.44 -4.49 -7.29
N TYR A 96 14.27 -5.01 -7.69
CA TYR A 96 13.31 -5.61 -6.77
C TYR A 96 13.89 -6.86 -6.09
N LEU A 97 14.51 -7.75 -6.87
CA LEU A 97 15.22 -8.93 -6.36
C LEU A 97 16.33 -8.53 -5.38
N GLN A 98 17.14 -7.53 -5.74
CA GLN A 98 18.18 -7.00 -4.85
C GLN A 98 17.58 -6.41 -3.57
N PHE A 99 16.51 -5.63 -3.69
CA PHE A 99 15.83 -5.01 -2.56
C PHE A 99 15.35 -6.05 -1.55
N TYR A 100 14.71 -7.12 -2.01
CA TYR A 100 14.30 -8.24 -1.17
C TYR A 100 15.51 -8.87 -0.45
N ARG A 101 16.56 -9.23 -1.21
CA ARG A 101 17.75 -9.90 -0.67
C ARG A 101 18.51 -9.03 0.34
N THR A 102 18.52 -7.71 0.17
CA THR A 102 19.19 -6.78 1.09
C THR A 102 18.38 -6.53 2.36
N TYR A 103 17.05 -6.54 2.28
CA TYR A 103 16.18 -6.20 3.41
C TYR A 103 15.06 -7.23 3.64
N PRO A 104 15.38 -8.50 3.96
CA PRO A 104 14.36 -9.54 4.13
C PRO A 104 13.40 -9.28 5.31
N GLN A 105 13.84 -8.51 6.32
CA GLN A 105 13.05 -8.20 7.52
C GLN A 105 12.14 -6.96 7.40
N ILE A 106 12.13 -6.26 6.26
CA ILE A 106 11.50 -4.93 6.17
C ILE A 106 9.97 -4.97 6.34
N VAL A 107 9.32 -6.08 6.00
CA VAL A 107 7.85 -6.22 6.14
C VAL A 107 7.40 -6.10 7.59
N GLY A 108 8.20 -6.57 8.56
CA GLY A 108 7.91 -6.42 9.99
C GLY A 108 8.02 -4.97 10.49
N THR A 109 8.69 -4.09 9.74
CA THR A 109 8.87 -2.67 10.08
C THR A 109 7.89 -1.73 9.36
N LEU A 110 7.26 -2.18 8.27
CA LEU A 110 6.33 -1.39 7.46
C LEU A 110 4.92 -1.43 8.07
N SER A 111 4.80 -0.81 9.26
CA SER A 111 3.58 -0.44 9.99
C SER A 111 2.70 -1.57 10.59
N PRO A 112 2.26 -1.45 11.86
CA PRO A 112 1.29 -2.36 12.49
C PRO A 112 -0.06 -2.46 11.77
N GLN A 113 -0.45 -1.45 10.96
CA GLN A 113 -1.67 -1.53 10.14
C GLN A 113 -1.58 -2.58 9.03
N LEU A 114 -0.37 -3.04 8.71
CA LEU A 114 -0.12 -4.09 7.72
C LEU A 114 0.26 -5.43 8.37
N ALA A 115 0.35 -5.47 9.70
CA ALA A 115 0.76 -6.64 10.48
C ALA A 115 -0.36 -7.69 10.55
N SER A 116 -0.76 -8.20 9.39
CA SER A 116 -1.13 -9.60 9.27
C SER A 116 0.13 -10.33 8.82
N ASP A 117 0.40 -11.44 9.49
CA ASP A 117 1.61 -12.25 9.38
C ASP A 117 2.08 -12.40 7.90
N PRO A 118 3.33 -12.06 7.54
CA PRO A 118 3.82 -12.14 6.16
C PRO A 118 3.68 -13.52 5.51
N GLU A 119 3.78 -14.59 6.31
CA GLU A 119 3.52 -15.95 5.84
C GLU A 119 2.03 -16.20 5.57
N ASP A 120 1.17 -15.59 6.38
CA ASP A 120 -0.28 -15.69 6.28
C ASP A 120 -0.82 -14.86 5.10
N LEU A 121 -0.24 -13.69 4.82
CA LEU A 121 -0.55 -12.90 3.63
C LEU A 121 -0.20 -13.63 2.34
N GLY A 122 0.99 -14.24 2.28
CA GLY A 122 1.39 -15.07 1.15
C GLY A 122 0.43 -16.24 0.95
N LYS A 123 0.17 -17.02 2.00
CA LYS A 123 -0.72 -18.19 1.96
C LYS A 123 -2.17 -17.80 1.61
N LYS A 124 -2.71 -16.73 2.19
CA LYS A 124 -4.05 -16.21 1.91
C LYS A 124 -4.16 -15.68 0.49
N TRP A 125 -3.13 -15.00 -0.02
CA TRP A 125 -3.07 -14.51 -1.40
C TRP A 125 -3.02 -15.67 -2.41
N PHE A 126 -2.20 -16.70 -2.16
CA PHE A 126 -2.13 -17.89 -3.03
C PHE A 126 -3.40 -18.73 -3.01
N ALA A 127 -4.03 -18.92 -1.84
CA ALA A 127 -5.30 -19.63 -1.72
C ALA A 127 -6.44 -18.89 -2.42
N PHE A 128 -6.43 -17.56 -2.38
CA PHE A 128 -7.47 -16.70 -2.96
C PHE A 128 -7.32 -16.44 -4.45
N SER A 129 -6.09 -16.45 -5.01
CA SER A 129 -5.83 -16.38 -6.46
C SER A 129 -6.51 -17.48 -7.28
N LYS A 130 -7.04 -18.52 -6.62
CA LYS A 130 -7.80 -19.62 -7.21
C LYS A 130 -9.34 -19.44 -7.11
N MET A 131 -9.81 -18.36 -6.49
CA MET A 131 -11.22 -17.99 -6.38
C MET A 131 -11.51 -16.74 -7.20
N ASP A 132 -12.44 -16.82 -8.14
CA ASP A 132 -12.89 -15.74 -9.04
C ASP A 132 -13.67 -14.66 -8.27
N ILE A 133 -13.00 -13.89 -7.41
CA ILE A 133 -13.64 -12.80 -6.65
C ILE A 133 -12.76 -11.55 -6.72
N GLY A 134 -13.35 -10.45 -7.21
CA GLY A 134 -12.67 -9.17 -7.43
C GLY A 134 -12.19 -8.49 -6.13
N SER A 135 -11.09 -7.76 -6.24
CA SER A 135 -10.34 -7.15 -5.13
C SER A 135 -11.14 -6.22 -4.19
N VAL A 136 -12.30 -5.73 -4.62
CA VAL A 136 -13.16 -4.84 -3.83
C VAL A 136 -13.99 -5.61 -2.80
N GLU A 137 -14.38 -6.84 -3.13
CA GLU A 137 -15.16 -7.71 -2.22
C GLU A 137 -14.28 -8.29 -1.09
N MET A 138 -12.97 -8.38 -1.35
CA MET A 138 -11.96 -8.80 -0.38
C MET A 138 -11.81 -7.81 0.78
N LEU A 139 -11.79 -6.50 0.49
CA LEU A 139 -11.71 -5.45 1.52
C LEU A 139 -12.98 -5.42 2.38
N ALA A 140 -14.17 -5.58 1.76
CA ALA A 140 -15.44 -5.62 2.48
C ALA A 140 -15.55 -6.81 3.44
N LYS A 141 -15.04 -7.99 3.06
CA LYS A 141 -15.06 -9.18 3.93
C LYS A 141 -14.02 -9.12 5.05
N LEU A 142 -12.87 -8.50 4.83
CA LEU A 142 -11.85 -8.35 5.86
C LEU A 142 -12.27 -7.32 6.93
N GLU A 143 -12.94 -6.23 6.55
CA GLU A 143 -13.50 -5.29 7.51
C GLU A 143 -14.66 -5.89 8.33
N GLY A 144 -15.48 -6.75 7.72
CA GLY A 144 -16.60 -7.42 8.40
C GLY A 144 -16.22 -8.59 9.33
N LEU A 145 -15.01 -9.14 9.24
CA LEU A 145 -14.54 -10.25 10.08
C LEU A 145 -13.78 -9.81 11.34
N TYR A 146 -13.46 -8.52 11.45
CA TYR A 146 -12.79 -7.92 12.61
C TYR A 146 -13.60 -6.79 13.28
N GLY A 147 -14.90 -6.71 12.96
CA GLY A 147 -15.89 -5.87 13.64
C GLY A 147 -16.71 -6.65 14.66
#